data_AF-A0A3B9RW27-F1
#
_entry.id   AF-A0A3B9RW27-F1
#
_cell.length_a   1.000
_cell.length_b   1.000
_cell.length_c   1.000
_cell.angle_alpha   90.00
_cell.angle_beta   90.00
_cell.angle_gamma   90.00
#
_symmetry.space_group_name_H-M   'P 1'
#
loop_
_entity.id
_entity.type
_entity.pdbx_description
1 polymer ?
#
loop_
_entity_poly.entity_id
_entity_poly.type
_entity_poly.pdbx_seq_one_letter_code
_entity_poly.pdbx_strand_id
1 'polypeptide(L)'
;QEEFFHTFNALLEGQQQIILTSDRYPKEIEGVEERLKSRFGWGLTVAVEPPELETRVAILMSKAEQSNIELPYEVAFFIAKRIRSNVRELEGALRRVIANAHFTGKAITIEFVHEALRDLLALQDKLVTIENIQKTVAEYYKIKIADLLSKRRSRSVARPRQMAMCLSKELTNHSLPEIGDHFGGRDHTTVIHACRKIKELIVEESDFAEDFKNFMRILTS
;
A
#
# COMPACT_ATOMS: atom_id res chain seq x y z
N GLN A 1 -14.64 22.55 20.97
CA GLN A 1 -13.36 21.98 21.45
C GLN A 1 -13.24 22.10 22.96
N GLU A 2 -13.72 23.20 23.56
CA GLU A 2 -13.81 23.36 25.02
C GLU A 2 -14.61 22.24 25.71
N GLU A 3 -15.81 21.91 25.24
CA GLU A 3 -16.62 20.82 25.81
C GLU A 3 -15.89 19.46 25.82
N PHE A 4 -15.21 19.14 24.71
CA PHE A 4 -14.40 17.93 24.62
C PHE A 4 -13.23 17.97 25.60
N PHE A 5 -12.57 19.12 25.77
CA PHE A 5 -11.49 19.28 26.75
C PHE A 5 -11.98 19.06 28.18
N HIS A 6 -13.15 19.60 28.56
CA HIS A 6 -13.73 19.39 29.88
C HIS A 6 -14.11 17.92 30.11
N THR A 7 -14.73 17.28 29.10
CA THR A 7 -15.07 15.85 29.17
C THR A 7 -13.83 14.98 29.28
N PHE A 8 -12.81 15.26 28.47
CA PHE A 8 -11.53 14.54 28.50
C PHE A 8 -10.87 14.63 29.88
N ASN A 9 -10.84 15.83 30.48
CA ASN A 9 -10.27 16.01 31.82
C ASN A 9 -11.07 15.29 32.88
N ALA A 10 -12.41 15.40 32.87
CA ALA A 10 -13.26 14.71 33.83
C ALA A 10 -13.08 13.19 33.79
N LEU A 11 -12.95 12.61 32.58
CA LEU A 11 -12.68 11.18 32.40
C LEU A 11 -11.27 10.80 32.88
N LEU A 12 -10.26 11.62 32.57
CA LEU A 12 -8.88 11.38 32.97
C LEU A 12 -8.71 11.46 34.49
N GLU A 13 -9.27 12.49 35.13
CA GLU A 13 -9.31 12.68 36.58
C GLU A 13 -10.10 11.56 37.28
N GLY A 14 -11.16 11.07 36.63
CA GLY A 14 -11.93 9.91 37.05
C GLY A 14 -11.26 8.55 36.76
N GLN A 15 -10.00 8.54 36.30
CA GLN A 15 -9.24 7.33 35.96
C GLN A 15 -9.95 6.39 34.96
N GLN A 16 -10.79 6.96 34.09
CA GLN A 16 -11.50 6.20 33.07
C GLN A 16 -10.58 5.91 31.88
N GLN A 17 -10.80 4.79 31.20
CA GLN A 17 -10.06 4.46 29.98
C GLN A 17 -10.55 5.34 28.82
N ILE A 18 -9.62 5.99 28.14
CA ILE A 18 -9.89 6.82 26.96
C ILE A 18 -9.15 6.22 25.76
N ILE A 19 -9.88 5.89 24.70
CA ILE A 19 -9.31 5.46 23.42
C ILE A 19 -9.70 6.48 22.36
N LEU A 20 -8.70 7.04 21.69
CA LEU A 20 -8.87 8.00 20.59
C LEU A 20 -8.26 7.41 19.33
N THR A 21 -8.86 7.69 18.19
CA THR A 21 -8.34 7.33 16.87
C THR A 21 -8.19 8.59 16.03
N SER A 22 -7.13 8.65 15.24
CA SER A 22 -6.85 9.75 14.31
C SER A 22 -6.13 9.19 13.08
N ASP A 23 -6.33 9.84 11.94
CA ASP A 23 -5.62 9.58 10.69
C ASP A 23 -4.20 10.19 10.69
N ARG A 24 -3.87 11.01 11.69
CA ARG A 24 -2.59 11.73 11.82
C ARG A 24 -2.03 11.61 13.23
N TYR A 25 -0.73 11.86 13.37
CA TYR A 25 -0.14 11.97 14.69
C TYR A 25 -0.67 13.21 15.43
N PRO A 26 -0.79 13.17 16.77
CA PRO A 26 -1.33 14.29 17.55
C PRO A 26 -0.79 15.68 17.21
N LYS A 27 0.51 15.79 16.87
CA LYS A 27 1.17 17.05 16.52
C LYS A 27 0.72 17.61 15.16
N GLU A 28 0.30 16.75 14.25
CA GLU A 28 -0.05 17.05 12.85
C GLU A 28 -1.55 17.28 12.65
N ILE A 29 -2.36 17.20 13.71
CA ILE A 29 -3.80 17.42 13.62
C ILE A 29 -4.08 18.92 13.43
N GLU A 30 -4.47 19.30 12.22
CA GLU A 30 -4.85 20.68 11.92
C GLU A 30 -6.18 21.06 12.59
N GLY A 31 -6.30 22.32 13.01
CA GLY A 31 -7.54 22.85 13.58
C GLY A 31 -7.83 22.42 15.02
N VAL A 32 -6.97 21.63 15.69
CA VAL A 32 -7.08 21.29 17.11
C VAL A 32 -6.17 22.20 17.95
N GLU A 33 -6.69 22.69 19.09
CA GLU A 33 -5.92 23.50 20.02
C GLU A 33 -4.68 22.77 20.57
N GLU A 34 -3.56 23.50 20.70
CA GLU A 34 -2.28 22.94 21.16
C GLU A 34 -2.36 22.23 22.52
N ARG A 35 -3.23 22.69 23.42
CA ARG A 35 -3.46 22.02 24.71
C ARG A 35 -4.01 20.60 24.54
N LEU A 36 -4.89 20.37 23.57
CA LEU A 36 -5.44 19.04 23.29
C LEU A 36 -4.38 18.14 22.64
N LYS A 37 -3.61 18.67 21.68
CA LYS A 37 -2.50 17.94 21.05
C LYS A 37 -1.47 17.44 22.07
N SER A 38 -1.12 18.30 23.04
CA SER A 38 -0.22 17.95 24.14
C SER A 38 -0.78 16.79 24.97
N ARG A 39 -2.08 16.84 25.33
CA ARG A 39 -2.73 15.77 26.11
C ARG A 39 -2.82 14.45 25.35
N PHE A 40 -3.08 14.47 24.05
CA PHE A 40 -3.06 13.26 23.23
C PHE A 40 -1.68 12.59 23.22
N GLY A 41 -0.61 13.40 23.24
CA GLY A 41 0.77 12.91 23.30
C GLY A 41 1.22 12.41 24.68
N TRP A 42 0.46 12.65 25.77
CA TRP A 42 0.80 12.12 27.10
C TRP A 42 0.46 10.64 27.26
N GLY A 43 -0.43 10.12 26.42
CA GLY A 43 -0.82 8.71 26.41
C GLY A 43 0.10 7.84 25.54
N LEU A 44 -0.26 6.55 25.44
CA LEU A 44 0.37 5.64 24.51
C LEU A 44 -0.17 5.91 23.09
N THR A 45 0.70 6.42 22.21
CA THR A 45 0.39 6.58 20.79
C THR A 45 0.95 5.39 20.01
N VAL A 46 0.07 4.64 19.34
CA VAL A 46 0.45 3.50 18.49
C VAL A 46 -0.05 3.77 17.07
N ALA A 47 0.86 3.65 16.10
CA ALA A 47 0.51 3.71 14.70
C ALA A 47 -0.08 2.37 14.24
N VAL A 48 -1.17 2.43 13.48
CA VAL A 48 -1.73 1.25 12.79
C VAL A 48 -1.24 1.30 11.35
N GLU A 49 -0.25 0.46 11.04
CA GLU A 49 0.28 0.35 9.69
C GLU A 49 -0.62 -0.51 8.80
N PRO A 50 -0.59 -0.32 7.46
CA PRO A 50 -1.27 -1.21 6.52
C PRO A 50 -0.82 -2.67 6.74
N PRO A 51 -1.74 -3.65 6.61
CA PRO A 51 -1.42 -5.04 6.88
C PRO A 51 -0.45 -5.61 5.83
N GLU A 52 0.57 -6.32 6.31
CA GLU A 52 1.45 -7.16 5.48
C GLU A 52 0.67 -8.34 4.85
N LEU A 53 1.31 -9.07 3.93
CA LEU A 53 0.65 -10.13 3.17
C LEU A 53 0.06 -11.20 4.11
N GLU A 54 0.84 -11.64 5.09
CA GLU A 54 0.49 -12.62 6.10
C GLU A 54 -0.74 -12.17 6.89
N THR A 55 -0.75 -10.91 7.32
CA THR A 55 -1.89 -10.30 8.03
C THR A 55 -3.11 -10.18 7.14
N ARG A 56 -2.96 -9.83 5.85
CA ARG A 56 -4.08 -9.81 4.90
C ARG A 56 -4.69 -11.19 4.70
N VAL A 57 -3.87 -12.23 4.59
CA VAL A 57 -4.36 -13.62 4.52
C VAL A 57 -5.10 -14.00 5.79
N ALA A 58 -4.55 -13.70 6.97
CA ALA A 58 -5.20 -13.97 8.25
C ALA A 58 -6.56 -13.25 8.38
N ILE A 59 -6.65 -12.00 7.94
CA ILE A 59 -7.90 -11.23 7.89
C ILE A 59 -8.93 -11.94 7.00
N LEU A 60 -8.55 -12.35 5.79
CA LEU A 60 -9.47 -13.05 4.86
C LEU A 60 -9.99 -14.36 5.47
N MET A 61 -9.09 -15.17 6.03
CA MET A 61 -9.44 -16.45 6.67
C MET A 61 -10.40 -16.23 7.84
N SER A 62 -10.08 -15.30 8.74
CA SER A 62 -10.93 -14.99 9.91
C SER A 62 -12.31 -14.45 9.49
N LYS A 63 -12.37 -13.62 8.44
CA LYS A 63 -13.64 -13.09 7.92
C LYS A 63 -14.48 -14.15 7.19
N ALA A 64 -13.84 -15.10 6.51
CA ALA A 64 -14.53 -16.23 5.89
C ALA A 64 -15.14 -17.15 6.95
N GLU A 65 -14.38 -17.45 8.01
CA GLU A 65 -14.85 -18.23 9.17
C GLU A 65 -16.04 -17.55 9.85
N GLN A 66 -15.96 -16.24 10.13
CA GLN A 66 -17.08 -15.44 10.67
C GLN A 66 -18.33 -15.47 9.77
N SER A 67 -18.15 -15.68 8.47
CA SER A 67 -19.24 -15.77 7.49
C SER A 67 -19.72 -17.20 7.26
N ASN A 68 -19.19 -18.20 8.00
CA ASN A 68 -19.43 -19.63 7.80
C ASN A 68 -19.14 -20.11 6.36
N ILE A 69 -18.07 -19.61 5.76
CA ILE A 69 -17.62 -20.02 4.43
C ILE A 69 -16.29 -20.74 4.52
N GLU A 70 -16.21 -21.90 3.88
CA GLU A 70 -14.94 -22.57 3.65
C GLU A 70 -14.18 -21.83 2.54
N LEU A 71 -13.13 -21.12 2.92
CA LEU A 71 -12.22 -20.44 2.00
C LEU A 71 -10.89 -21.19 1.98
N PRO A 72 -10.51 -21.82 0.85
CA PRO A 72 -9.22 -22.46 0.74
C PRO A 72 -8.08 -21.45 0.94
N TYR A 73 -7.01 -21.87 1.61
CA TYR A 73 -5.89 -20.99 1.96
C TYR A 73 -5.22 -20.39 0.73
N GLU A 74 -5.05 -21.18 -0.34
CA GLU A 74 -4.49 -20.74 -1.61
C GLU A 74 -5.32 -19.65 -2.28
N VAL A 75 -6.65 -19.67 -2.09
CA VAL A 75 -7.54 -18.61 -2.57
C VAL A 75 -7.36 -17.35 -1.74
N ALA A 76 -7.32 -17.47 -0.40
CA ALA A 76 -7.07 -16.34 0.48
C ALA A 76 -5.71 -15.68 0.16
N PHE A 77 -4.67 -16.49 -0.03
CA PHE A 77 -3.35 -16.04 -0.45
C PHE A 77 -3.39 -15.32 -1.80
N PHE A 78 -4.10 -15.89 -2.78
CA PHE A 78 -4.25 -15.27 -4.10
C PHE A 78 -4.92 -13.89 -4.01
N ILE A 79 -6.03 -13.76 -3.28
CA ILE A 79 -6.74 -12.50 -3.10
C ILE A 79 -5.85 -11.47 -2.39
N ALA A 80 -5.19 -11.87 -1.28
CA ALA A 80 -4.32 -11.00 -0.50
C ALA A 80 -3.08 -10.52 -1.27
N LYS A 81 -2.59 -11.31 -2.23
CA LYS A 81 -1.45 -10.94 -3.08
C LYS A 81 -1.84 -9.88 -4.12
N ARG A 82 -3.07 -9.95 -4.65
CA ARG A 82 -3.59 -9.02 -5.65
C ARG A 82 -4.08 -7.72 -5.02
N ILE A 83 -4.79 -7.80 -3.89
CA ILE A 83 -5.38 -6.63 -3.24
C ILE A 83 -4.44 -6.09 -2.16
N ARG A 84 -3.75 -4.98 -2.50
CA ARG A 84 -2.68 -4.37 -1.68
C ARG A 84 -3.06 -3.03 -1.03
N SER A 85 -4.23 -2.51 -1.34
CA SER A 85 -4.68 -1.16 -0.97
C SER A 85 -4.96 -1.01 0.52
N ASN A 86 -6.08 -1.54 1.01
CA ASN A 86 -6.51 -1.45 2.40
C ASN A 86 -7.48 -2.59 2.80
N VAL A 87 -7.70 -2.75 4.11
CA VAL A 87 -8.56 -3.82 4.67
C VAL A 87 -9.99 -3.78 4.11
N ARG A 88 -10.54 -2.60 3.82
CA ARG A 88 -11.91 -2.47 3.31
C ARG A 88 -12.05 -3.08 1.92
N GLU A 89 -11.09 -2.87 1.03
CA GLU A 89 -11.10 -3.49 -0.29
C GLU A 89 -10.90 -5.00 -0.23
N LEU A 90 -10.03 -5.45 0.69
CA LEU A 90 -9.81 -6.86 0.96
C LEU A 90 -11.11 -7.56 1.41
N GLU A 91 -11.82 -6.97 2.37
CA GLU A 91 -13.14 -7.45 2.82
C GLU A 91 -14.19 -7.36 1.70
N GLY A 92 -14.18 -6.28 0.92
CA GLY A 92 -15.10 -6.09 -0.20
C GLY A 92 -14.95 -7.17 -1.27
N ALA A 93 -13.71 -7.56 -1.60
CA ALA A 93 -13.44 -8.65 -2.51
C ALA A 93 -13.90 -10.00 -1.96
N LEU A 94 -13.63 -10.28 -0.68
CA LEU A 94 -14.12 -11.50 -0.04
C LEU A 94 -15.65 -11.58 -0.10
N ARG A 95 -16.35 -10.50 0.27
CA ARG A 95 -17.83 -10.44 0.20
C ARG A 95 -18.33 -10.68 -1.22
N ARG A 96 -17.64 -10.16 -2.24
CA ARG A 96 -18.00 -10.39 -3.64
C ARG A 96 -17.82 -11.85 -4.05
N VAL A 97 -16.72 -12.48 -3.64
CA VAL A 97 -16.48 -13.92 -3.88
C VAL A 97 -17.58 -14.76 -3.22
N ILE A 98 -17.87 -14.51 -1.94
CA ILE A 98 -18.92 -15.21 -1.18
C ILE A 98 -20.29 -15.04 -1.85
N ALA A 99 -20.66 -13.80 -2.19
CA ALA A 99 -21.93 -13.52 -2.83
C ALA A 99 -22.07 -14.26 -4.18
N ASN A 100 -21.05 -14.24 -5.03
CA ASN A 100 -21.07 -14.97 -6.29
C ASN A 100 -21.16 -16.49 -6.07
N ALA A 101 -20.47 -17.03 -5.05
CA ALA A 101 -20.49 -18.45 -4.76
C ALA A 101 -21.89 -18.90 -4.34
N HIS A 102 -22.54 -18.09 -3.48
CA HIS A 102 -23.93 -18.30 -3.09
C HIS A 102 -24.91 -18.24 -4.27
N PHE A 103 -24.77 -17.26 -5.18
CA PHE A 103 -25.66 -17.13 -6.33
C PHE A 103 -25.48 -18.26 -7.37
N THR A 104 -24.26 -18.77 -7.54
CA THR A 104 -23.94 -19.77 -8.56
C THR A 104 -23.92 -21.20 -8.03
N GLY A 105 -23.88 -21.40 -6.72
CA GLY A 105 -23.69 -22.69 -6.08
C GLY A 105 -22.33 -23.34 -6.37
N LYS A 106 -21.37 -22.59 -6.91
CA LYS A 106 -20.03 -23.10 -7.25
C LYS A 106 -19.11 -23.05 -6.03
N ALA A 107 -18.19 -24.00 -5.96
CA ALA A 107 -17.10 -23.98 -5.00
C ALA A 107 -16.16 -22.79 -5.25
N ILE A 108 -15.58 -22.25 -4.18
CA ILE A 108 -14.64 -21.14 -4.25
C ILE A 108 -13.26 -21.69 -4.63
N THR A 109 -12.94 -21.67 -5.93
CA THR A 109 -11.61 -21.98 -6.46
C THR A 109 -10.88 -20.73 -6.95
N ILE A 110 -9.60 -20.83 -7.30
CA ILE A 110 -8.82 -19.72 -7.87
C ILE A 110 -9.45 -19.24 -9.19
N GLU A 111 -9.89 -20.17 -10.04
CA GLU A 111 -10.55 -19.86 -11.32
C GLU A 111 -11.87 -19.12 -11.09
N PHE A 112 -12.65 -19.56 -10.10
CA PHE A 112 -13.88 -18.89 -9.71
C PHE A 112 -13.63 -17.45 -9.25
N VAL A 113 -12.58 -17.23 -8.47
CA VAL A 113 -12.20 -15.89 -7.97
C VAL A 113 -11.76 -14.98 -9.11
N HIS A 114 -11.05 -15.51 -10.10
CA HIS A 114 -10.71 -14.78 -11.32
C HIS A 114 -11.94 -14.28 -12.08
N GLU A 115 -12.99 -15.10 -12.16
CA GLU A 115 -14.27 -14.69 -12.75
C GLU A 115 -14.99 -13.66 -11.88
N ALA A 116 -15.15 -13.94 -10.58
CA ALA A 116 -15.91 -13.11 -9.64
C ALA A 116 -15.27 -11.72 -9.40
N LEU A 117 -13.94 -11.62 -9.52
CA LEU A 117 -13.18 -10.39 -9.30
C LEU A 117 -12.62 -9.78 -10.59
N ARG A 118 -13.03 -10.25 -11.78
CA ARG A 118 -12.46 -9.84 -13.07
C ARG A 118 -12.31 -8.33 -13.22
N ASP A 119 -13.39 -7.58 -13.02
CA ASP A 119 -13.38 -6.12 -13.21
C ASP A 119 -12.51 -5.40 -12.16
N LEU A 120 -12.50 -5.91 -10.93
CA LEU A 120 -11.68 -5.37 -9.83
C LEU A 120 -10.20 -5.58 -10.12
N LEU A 121 -9.82 -6.80 -10.52
CA LEU A 121 -8.45 -7.15 -10.88
C LEU A 121 -7.99 -6.37 -12.13
N ALA A 122 -8.86 -6.22 -13.12
CA ALA A 122 -8.55 -5.47 -14.34
C ALA A 122 -8.31 -3.97 -14.07
N LEU A 123 -9.04 -3.37 -13.13
CA LEU A 123 -8.81 -1.99 -12.70
C LEU A 123 -7.46 -1.85 -12.00
N GLN A 124 -7.11 -2.77 -11.10
CA GLN A 124 -5.81 -2.77 -10.43
C GLN A 124 -4.65 -2.96 -11.42
N ASP A 125 -4.76 -3.92 -12.33
CA ASP A 125 -3.72 -4.17 -13.33
C ASP A 125 -3.49 -2.96 -14.26
N LYS A 126 -4.52 -2.13 -14.50
CA LYS A 126 -4.37 -0.86 -15.25
C LYS A 126 -3.65 0.23 -14.45
N LEU A 127 -3.88 0.30 -13.15
CA LEU A 127 -3.26 1.31 -12.27
C LEU A 127 -1.78 1.02 -12.03
N VAL A 128 -1.41 -0.26 -11.97
CA VAL A 128 -0.05 -0.70 -11.63
C VAL A 128 0.72 -1.18 -12.86
N THR A 129 0.86 -0.30 -13.86
CA THR A 129 1.66 -0.54 -15.08
C THR A 129 3.04 0.11 -14.98
N ILE A 130 4.04 -0.42 -15.71
CA ILE A 130 5.39 0.18 -15.72
C ILE A 130 5.31 1.62 -16.26
N GLU A 131 4.45 1.87 -17.25
CA GLU A 131 4.21 3.19 -17.83
C GLU A 131 3.65 4.17 -16.79
N ASN A 132 2.67 3.73 -15.98
CA ASN A 132 2.14 4.59 -14.92
C ASN A 132 3.19 4.86 -13.85
N ILE A 133 3.96 3.85 -13.44
CA ILE A 133 5.07 4.00 -12.49
C ILE A 133 6.10 5.02 -13.01
N GLN A 134 6.51 4.90 -14.28
CA GLN A 134 7.42 5.85 -14.92
C GLN A 134 6.86 7.27 -14.91
N LYS A 135 5.58 7.43 -15.25
CA LYS A 135 4.90 8.73 -15.26
C LYS A 135 4.85 9.34 -13.87
N THR A 136 4.37 8.61 -12.87
CA THR A 136 4.26 9.07 -11.48
C THR A 136 5.61 9.49 -10.90
N VAL A 137 6.65 8.68 -11.13
CA VAL A 137 8.01 8.99 -10.65
C VAL A 137 8.60 10.20 -11.39
N ALA A 138 8.39 10.30 -12.72
CA ALA A 138 8.85 11.43 -13.50
C ALA A 138 8.19 12.75 -13.07
N GLU A 139 6.87 12.75 -12.86
CA GLU A 139 6.11 13.91 -12.39
C GLU A 139 6.56 14.36 -11.00
N TYR A 140 6.73 13.41 -10.06
CA TYR A 140 7.17 13.70 -8.70
C TYR A 140 8.54 14.38 -8.66
N TYR A 141 9.53 13.82 -9.36
CA TYR A 141 10.88 14.39 -9.43
C TYR A 141 11.03 15.52 -10.46
N LYS A 142 9.94 15.92 -11.13
CA LYS A 142 9.89 17.00 -12.13
C LYS A 142 10.89 16.78 -13.28
N ILE A 143 11.02 15.55 -13.75
CA ILE A 143 11.84 15.17 -14.92
C ILE A 143 10.94 14.66 -16.05
N LYS A 144 11.48 14.56 -17.27
CA LYS A 144 10.71 13.98 -18.39
C LYS A 144 10.82 12.46 -18.34
N ILE A 145 9.78 11.75 -18.80
CA ILE A 145 9.83 10.28 -18.98
C ILE A 145 11.01 9.89 -19.88
N ALA A 146 11.30 10.68 -20.92
CA ALA A 146 12.47 10.47 -21.78
C ALA A 146 13.80 10.47 -21.01
N ASP A 147 13.92 11.21 -19.90
CA ASP A 147 15.11 11.20 -19.06
C ASP A 147 15.27 9.86 -18.33
N LEU A 148 14.16 9.27 -17.86
CA LEU A 148 14.15 7.92 -17.28
C LEU A 148 14.60 6.86 -18.29
N LEU A 149 14.27 7.01 -19.56
CA LEU A 149 14.68 6.08 -20.62
C LEU A 149 16.12 6.33 -21.10
N SER A 150 16.61 7.57 -21.01
CA SER A 150 17.93 7.98 -21.51
C SER A 150 19.10 7.25 -20.84
N LYS A 151 20.29 7.24 -21.47
CA LYS A 151 21.54 6.71 -20.87
C LYS A 151 22.19 7.66 -19.85
N ARG A 152 21.57 8.81 -19.54
CA ARG A 152 22.14 9.84 -18.66
C ARG A 152 22.34 9.30 -17.23
N ARG A 153 23.52 9.53 -16.66
CA ARG A 153 23.95 9.02 -15.34
C ARG A 153 23.98 10.08 -14.23
N SER A 154 23.54 11.31 -14.49
CA SER A 154 23.45 12.34 -13.46
C SER A 154 22.55 11.88 -12.31
N ARG A 155 22.93 12.17 -11.07
CA ARG A 155 22.20 11.73 -9.86
C ARG A 155 20.71 12.14 -9.91
N SER A 156 20.41 13.33 -10.43
CA SER A 156 19.06 13.86 -10.64
C SER A 156 18.17 13.05 -11.59
N VAL A 157 18.73 12.14 -12.38
CA VAL A 157 17.98 11.26 -13.28
C VAL A 157 18.17 9.78 -12.90
N ALA A 158 19.39 9.41 -12.50
CA ALA A 158 19.70 8.04 -12.11
C ALA A 158 18.91 7.58 -10.89
N ARG A 159 18.75 8.44 -9.86
CA ARG A 159 18.00 8.11 -8.65
C ARG A 159 16.50 7.91 -8.92
N PRO A 160 15.78 8.85 -9.57
CA PRO A 160 14.40 8.62 -9.99
C PRO A 160 14.24 7.35 -10.85
N ARG A 161 15.18 7.07 -11.75
CA ARG A 161 15.15 5.84 -12.56
C ARG A 161 15.28 4.58 -11.72
N GLN A 162 16.22 4.56 -10.77
CA GLN A 162 16.40 3.42 -9.87
C GLN A 162 15.14 3.21 -9.02
N MET A 163 14.51 4.30 -8.56
CA MET A 163 13.23 4.26 -7.84
C MET A 163 12.15 3.62 -8.69
N ALA A 164 11.95 4.10 -9.92
CA ALA A 164 10.94 3.56 -10.85
C ALA A 164 11.18 2.08 -11.18
N MET A 165 12.43 1.65 -11.37
CA MET A 165 12.77 0.23 -11.58
C MET A 165 12.44 -0.63 -10.37
N CYS A 166 12.79 -0.16 -9.17
CA CYS A 166 12.49 -0.88 -7.93
C CYS A 166 10.98 -1.00 -7.71
N LEU A 167 10.24 0.09 -7.86
CA LEU A 167 8.78 0.08 -7.78
C LEU A 167 8.16 -0.84 -8.83
N SER A 168 8.67 -0.83 -10.07
CA SER A 168 8.21 -1.76 -11.11
C SER A 168 8.41 -3.21 -10.72
N LYS A 169 9.53 -3.52 -10.04
CA LYS A 169 9.80 -4.87 -9.56
C LYS A 169 8.93 -5.30 -8.39
N GLU A 170 8.61 -4.39 -7.48
CA GLU A 170 7.78 -4.66 -6.29
C GLU A 170 6.28 -4.71 -6.64
N LEU A 171 5.84 -3.85 -7.55
CA LEU A 171 4.42 -3.60 -7.82
C LEU A 171 3.86 -4.38 -9.02
N THR A 172 4.71 -4.83 -9.94
CA THR A 172 4.28 -5.56 -11.15
C THR A 172 4.77 -7.01 -11.16
N ASN A 173 4.19 -7.83 -12.04
CA ASN A 173 4.64 -9.21 -12.26
C ASN A 173 5.72 -9.34 -13.35
N HIS A 174 6.23 -8.23 -13.89
CA HIS A 174 7.24 -8.27 -14.95
C HIS A 174 8.56 -8.85 -14.44
N SER A 175 9.21 -9.60 -15.33
CA SER A 175 10.56 -10.12 -15.14
C SER A 175 11.60 -8.99 -15.18
N LEU A 176 12.78 -9.24 -14.64
CA LEU A 176 13.87 -8.25 -14.65
C LEU A 176 14.29 -7.82 -16.07
N PRO A 177 14.35 -8.73 -17.07
CA PRO A 177 14.57 -8.34 -18.47
C PRO A 177 13.47 -7.41 -19.01
N GLU A 178 12.19 -7.76 -18.83
CA GLU A 178 11.07 -6.94 -19.29
C GLU A 178 11.11 -5.53 -18.68
N ILE A 179 11.35 -5.44 -17.37
CA ILE A 179 11.53 -4.14 -16.70
C ILE A 179 12.68 -3.38 -17.37
N GLY A 180 13.83 -4.02 -17.57
CA GLY A 180 14.99 -3.42 -18.25
C GLY A 180 14.66 -2.85 -19.62
N ASP A 181 13.87 -3.57 -20.43
CA ASP A 181 13.42 -3.16 -21.75
C ASP A 181 12.54 -1.90 -21.69
N HIS A 182 11.57 -1.86 -20.77
CA HIS A 182 10.73 -0.68 -20.54
C HIS A 182 11.53 0.53 -20.07
N PHE A 183 12.72 0.36 -19.50
CA PHE A 183 13.63 1.44 -19.14
C PHE A 183 14.72 1.65 -20.20
N GLY A 184 14.41 1.52 -21.49
CA GLY A 184 15.31 1.87 -22.59
C GLY A 184 16.34 0.78 -22.92
N GLY A 185 15.93 -0.49 -22.86
CA GLY A 185 16.76 -1.64 -23.24
C GLY A 185 17.93 -1.88 -22.29
N ARG A 186 17.71 -1.72 -20.99
CA ARG A 186 18.73 -1.92 -19.96
C ARG A 186 18.84 -3.38 -19.56
N ASP A 187 20.07 -3.82 -19.29
CA ASP A 187 20.31 -5.18 -18.83
C ASP A 187 19.63 -5.46 -17.48
N HIS A 188 19.13 -6.68 -17.30
CA HIS A 188 18.49 -7.15 -16.06
C HIS A 188 19.35 -6.92 -14.81
N THR A 189 20.69 -6.99 -14.91
CA THR A 189 21.63 -6.69 -13.82
C THR A 189 21.52 -5.23 -13.37
N THR A 190 21.21 -4.30 -14.28
CA THR A 190 20.98 -2.89 -13.94
C THR A 190 19.76 -2.73 -13.04
N VAL A 191 18.70 -3.51 -13.30
CA VAL A 191 17.49 -3.53 -12.47
C VAL A 191 17.80 -4.10 -11.08
N ILE A 192 18.57 -5.19 -10.99
CA ILE A 192 19.03 -5.76 -9.72
C ILE A 192 19.82 -4.73 -8.91
N HIS A 193 20.78 -4.05 -9.55
CA HIS A 193 21.58 -3.00 -8.91
C HIS A 193 20.72 -1.82 -8.45
N ALA A 194 19.72 -1.43 -9.25
CA ALA A 194 18.76 -0.40 -8.86
C ALA A 194 17.99 -0.78 -7.61
N CYS A 195 17.39 -1.97 -7.57
CA CYS A 195 16.63 -2.45 -6.41
C CYS A 195 17.51 -2.51 -5.15
N ARG A 196 18.74 -3.03 -5.26
CA ARG A 196 19.68 -3.07 -4.14
C ARG A 196 19.99 -1.65 -3.63
N LYS A 197 20.26 -0.72 -4.55
CA LYS A 197 20.60 0.65 -4.16
C LYS A 197 19.42 1.38 -3.49
N ILE A 198 18.20 1.15 -3.95
CA ILE A 198 17.01 1.73 -3.31
C ILE A 198 16.83 1.19 -1.90
N LYS A 199 17.03 -0.12 -1.68
CA LYS A 199 16.98 -0.70 -0.33
C LYS A 199 18.02 -0.08 0.61
N GLU A 200 19.23 0.16 0.14
CA GLU A 200 20.27 0.88 0.91
C GLU A 200 19.81 2.32 1.23
N LEU A 201 19.34 3.07 0.23
CA LEU A 201 18.95 4.47 0.39
C LEU A 201 17.75 4.67 1.32
N ILE A 202 16.79 3.73 1.36
CA ILE A 202 15.65 3.78 2.28
C ILE A 202 16.13 3.67 3.74
N VAL A 203 17.24 2.99 4.01
CA VAL A 203 17.82 2.87 5.36
C VAL A 203 18.69 4.08 5.70
N GLU A 204 19.44 4.59 4.72
CA GLU A 204 20.41 5.68 4.91
C GLU A 204 19.78 7.10 4.90
N GLU A 205 18.77 7.34 4.06
CA GLU A 205 18.21 8.66 3.77
C GLU A 205 16.69 8.70 4.05
N SER A 206 16.28 9.42 5.10
CA SER A 206 14.87 9.52 5.52
C SER A 206 13.94 10.03 4.42
N ASP A 207 14.38 11.04 3.66
CA ASP A 207 13.59 11.60 2.55
C ASP A 207 13.29 10.52 1.49
N PHE A 208 14.24 9.62 1.23
CA PHE A 208 14.08 8.55 0.24
C PHE A 208 13.11 7.47 0.72
N ALA A 209 13.09 7.20 2.03
CA ALA A 209 12.11 6.31 2.64
C ALA A 209 10.70 6.88 2.55
N GLU A 210 10.55 8.19 2.75
CA GLU A 210 9.29 8.90 2.63
C GLU A 210 8.79 8.94 1.17
N ASP A 211 9.68 9.23 0.21
CA ASP A 211 9.39 9.15 -1.22
C ASP A 211 8.86 7.76 -1.59
N PHE A 212 9.57 6.70 -1.16
CA PHE A 212 9.17 5.33 -1.45
C PHE A 212 7.79 4.98 -0.88
N LYS A 213 7.53 5.35 0.39
CA LYS A 213 6.21 5.17 1.02
C LYS A 213 5.12 5.94 0.28
N ASN A 214 5.41 7.17 -0.16
CA ASN A 214 4.47 7.98 -0.92
C ASN A 214 4.14 7.35 -2.27
N PHE A 215 5.15 6.86 -3.02
CA PHE A 215 4.91 6.16 -4.28
C PHE A 215 4.12 4.87 -4.08
N MET A 216 4.45 4.06 -3.07
CA MET A 216 3.70 2.87 -2.73
C MET A 216 2.23 3.22 -2.50
N ARG A 217 1.95 4.24 -1.68
CA ARG A 217 0.58 4.72 -1.46
C ARG A 217 -0.10 5.12 -2.76
N ILE A 218 0.48 6.03 -3.55
CA ILE A 218 -0.16 6.56 -4.78
C ILE A 218 -0.43 5.44 -5.79
N LEU A 219 0.50 4.50 -5.95
CA LEU A 219 0.41 3.46 -6.97
C LEU A 219 -0.45 2.27 -6.55
N THR A 220 -0.71 2.08 -5.25
CA THR A 220 -1.56 0.97 -4.75
C THR A 220 -2.87 1.44 -4.12
N SER A 221 -3.20 2.73 -4.17
CA SER A 221 -4.48 3.29 -3.73
C SER A 221 -5.54 3.20 -4.82
#